data_AF-A0A8X7XAU0-F1
#
_entry.id   AF-A0A8X7XAU0-F1
#
_cell.length_a   1.000
_cell.length_b   1.000
_cell.length_c   1.000
_cell.angle_alpha   90.00
_cell.angle_beta   90.00
_cell.angle_gamma   90.00
#
_symmetry.space_group_name_H-M   'P 1'
#
loop_
_entity.id
_entity.type
_entity.pdbx_description
1 polymer ?
#
loop_
_entity_poly.entity_id
_entity_poly.type
_entity_poly.pdbx_seq_one_letter_code
_entity_poly.pdbx_strand_id
1 'polypeptide(L)'
;MDGIPAGYEMPPYMQYQFTTRDSIGNISTASSSCSSSPGTPAPSGHRCPVPGKAKKRVEKDTEEYKERRQRNNIAVRKSRDKAKKRNMETQYKVLELSAENERLQKRVEHLSRELATLRSLLSASGHC
;
A
#
# COMPACT_ATOMS: atom_id res chain seq x y z
N MET A 1 -11.41 -18.24 -23.54
CA MET A 1 -11.25 -18.80 -22.17
C MET A 1 -9.86 -19.38 -22.15
N ASP A 2 -8.88 -18.51 -22.09
CA ASP A 2 -7.48 -18.88 -22.31
C ASP A 2 -6.86 -19.16 -20.95
N GLY A 3 -6.62 -20.46 -20.72
CA GLY A 3 -6.09 -20.99 -19.48
C GLY A 3 -4.67 -20.48 -19.20
N ILE A 4 -4.46 -20.04 -17.98
CA ILE A 4 -3.14 -19.71 -17.44
C ILE A 4 -2.32 -21.01 -17.32
N PRO A 5 -1.07 -21.06 -17.82
CA PRO A 5 -0.26 -22.28 -17.75
C PRO A 5 0.11 -22.60 -16.31
N ALA A 6 -0.14 -23.86 -15.92
CA ALA A 6 0.28 -24.44 -14.66
C ALA A 6 1.81 -24.53 -14.63
N GLY A 7 2.47 -23.76 -13.75
CA GLY A 7 3.92 -23.84 -13.60
C GLY A 7 4.60 -22.72 -12.82
N TYR A 8 3.89 -21.63 -12.46
CA TYR A 8 4.48 -20.62 -11.57
C TYR A 8 4.12 -20.93 -10.12
N GLU A 9 4.97 -21.70 -9.44
CA GLU A 9 4.96 -21.68 -7.97
C GLU A 9 5.23 -20.25 -7.52
N MET A 10 4.23 -19.64 -6.92
CA MET A 10 4.35 -18.31 -6.35
C MET A 10 5.34 -18.40 -5.18
N PRO A 11 6.38 -17.53 -5.11
CA PRO A 11 7.33 -17.55 -4.02
C PRO A 11 6.61 -17.57 -2.67
N PRO A 12 7.06 -18.34 -1.67
CA PRO A 12 6.36 -18.52 -0.38
C PRO A 12 5.97 -17.22 0.32
N TYR A 13 6.68 -16.13 0.03
CA TYR A 13 6.40 -14.78 0.51
C TYR A 13 5.06 -14.19 0.01
N MET A 14 4.56 -14.62 -1.15
CA MET A 14 3.29 -14.15 -1.72
C MET A 14 2.07 -14.92 -1.19
N GLN A 15 2.26 -16.17 -0.73
CA GLN A 15 1.17 -17.01 -0.22
C GLN A 15 0.70 -16.56 1.17
N TYR A 16 1.60 -15.98 1.97
CA TYR A 16 1.31 -15.51 3.33
C TYR A 16 0.33 -14.33 3.38
N GLN A 17 0.18 -13.56 2.29
CA GLN A 17 -0.69 -12.38 2.27
C GLN A 17 -2.07 -12.62 1.63
N PHE A 18 -2.33 -13.79 1.04
CA PHE A 18 -3.64 -14.12 0.47
C PHE A 18 -4.60 -14.70 1.51
N THR A 19 -4.07 -15.44 2.50
CA THR A 19 -4.87 -16.13 3.54
C THR A 19 -5.09 -15.31 4.81
N THR A 20 -4.31 -14.24 5.03
CA THR A 20 -4.36 -13.41 6.25
C THR A 20 -5.09 -12.07 6.05
N ARG A 21 -5.65 -11.83 4.85
CA ARG A 21 -6.10 -10.49 4.45
C ARG A 21 -7.50 -10.08 4.91
N ASP A 22 -8.01 -10.71 5.96
CA ASP A 22 -9.11 -10.15 6.75
C ASP A 22 -8.62 -9.32 7.95
N SER A 23 -7.30 -9.18 8.20
CA SER A 23 -6.84 -8.43 9.40
C SER A 23 -5.55 -7.60 9.29
N ILE A 24 -4.94 -7.42 8.12
CA ILE A 24 -3.79 -6.50 8.04
C ILE A 24 -4.27 -5.10 7.70
N GLY A 25 -4.40 -4.33 8.78
CA GLY A 25 -4.79 -2.94 8.81
C GLY A 25 -4.09 -2.10 7.75
N ASN A 26 -4.91 -1.33 7.05
CA ASN A 26 -4.69 0.07 6.75
C ASN A 26 -3.29 0.60 7.17
N ILE A 27 -2.31 0.52 6.28
CA ILE A 27 -1.11 1.35 6.37
C ILE A 27 -1.53 2.75 5.90
N SER A 28 -2.28 3.46 6.75
CA SER A 28 -2.48 4.88 6.59
C SER A 28 -1.16 5.55 6.91
N THR A 29 -0.44 5.99 5.89
CA THR A 29 0.43 7.16 6.01
C THR A 29 -0.45 8.40 6.14
N ALA A 30 -1.07 8.53 7.31
CA ALA A 30 -1.63 9.78 7.76
C ALA A 30 -1.03 10.02 9.14
N SER A 31 -0.09 10.95 9.21
CA SER A 31 0.30 11.60 10.46
C SER A 31 -0.92 12.40 10.97
N SER A 32 -1.89 11.69 11.52
CA SER A 32 -3.01 12.27 12.25
C SER A 32 -2.62 12.22 13.71
N SER A 33 -2.06 13.32 14.21
CA SER A 33 -1.87 13.56 15.64
C SER A 33 -3.25 13.54 16.33
N CYS A 34 -3.65 12.36 16.80
CA CYS A 34 -4.77 12.17 17.70
C CYS A 34 -4.32 12.41 19.14
N SER A 35 -4.13 13.68 19.51
CA SER A 35 -4.04 14.07 20.92
C SER A 35 -5.44 14.42 21.41
N SER A 36 -6.09 13.48 22.07
CA SER A 36 -7.32 13.74 22.84
C SER A 36 -6.95 14.26 24.24
N SER A 37 -7.14 15.57 24.39
CA SER A 37 -7.50 16.43 25.54
C SER A 37 -7.17 16.07 26.99
N PRO A 38 -6.81 17.10 27.79
CA PRO A 38 -7.60 17.37 29.00
C PRO A 38 -8.04 18.84 29.08
N GLY A 39 -9.35 19.06 29.25
CA GLY A 39 -9.90 20.28 29.87
C GLY A 39 -10.19 21.49 28.97
N THR A 40 -11.43 21.97 29.11
CA THR A 40 -11.98 23.32 28.84
C THR A 40 -12.79 23.56 27.55
N PRO A 41 -13.95 24.25 27.64
CA PRO A 41 -14.91 24.42 26.55
C PRO A 41 -14.73 25.76 25.82
N ALA A 42 -14.80 25.77 24.48
CA ALA A 42 -15.52 26.77 23.64
C ALA A 42 -15.07 26.75 22.15
N PRO A 43 -15.91 27.22 21.21
CA PRO A 43 -15.83 26.88 19.78
C PRO A 43 -15.35 28.03 18.86
N SER A 44 -14.58 27.71 17.81
CA SER A 44 -14.31 28.51 16.58
C SER A 44 -13.04 27.94 15.91
N GLY A 45 -12.93 27.51 14.65
CA GLY A 45 -13.86 27.46 13.52
C GLY A 45 -13.12 27.76 12.21
N HIS A 46 -12.53 26.79 11.52
CA HIS A 46 -12.15 26.93 10.10
C HIS A 46 -12.39 25.65 9.25
N ARG A 47 -13.51 25.72 8.51
CA ARG A 47 -13.84 25.12 7.21
C ARG A 47 -13.88 23.59 7.07
N CYS A 48 -15.01 23.02 7.48
CA CYS A 48 -15.64 21.88 6.79
C CYS A 48 -16.96 22.35 6.14
N PRO A 49 -17.38 21.80 4.99
CA PRO A 49 -18.56 22.29 4.28
C PRO A 49 -19.81 22.06 5.15
N VAL A 50 -20.47 23.15 5.53
CA VAL A 50 -21.84 23.12 6.02
C VAL A 50 -22.76 22.62 4.91
N PRO A 51 -23.63 21.64 5.20
CA PRO A 51 -25.02 21.81 4.87
C PRO A 51 -25.75 21.96 6.20
N GLY A 52 -26.05 23.21 6.54
CA GLY A 52 -26.93 23.60 7.64
C GLY A 52 -28.38 23.21 7.36
N LYS A 53 -28.65 21.92 7.28
CA LYS A 53 -29.97 21.36 7.54
C LYS A 53 -29.70 20.28 8.57
N ALA A 54 -30.20 20.47 9.78
CA ALA A 54 -30.36 19.39 10.76
C ALA A 54 -30.72 18.11 9.97
N LYS A 55 -30.07 16.97 10.27
CA LYS A 55 -30.35 15.69 9.62
C LYS A 55 -31.83 15.34 9.87
N LYS A 56 -32.75 15.97 9.15
CA LYS A 56 -34.11 15.52 8.97
C LYS A 56 -33.90 14.12 8.41
N ARG A 57 -34.42 13.13 9.11
CA ARG A 57 -34.50 11.77 8.59
C ARG A 57 -35.18 11.90 7.23
N VAL A 58 -34.37 11.84 6.17
CA VAL A 58 -34.92 11.88 4.83
C VAL A 58 -35.63 10.54 4.68
N GLU A 59 -36.94 10.61 4.48
CA GLU A 59 -37.74 9.40 4.35
C GLU A 59 -37.25 8.57 3.17
N LYS A 60 -37.26 7.24 3.37
CA LYS A 60 -36.55 6.28 2.54
C LYS A 60 -37.04 6.23 1.08
N ASP A 61 -38.26 6.69 0.82
CA ASP A 61 -38.88 6.62 -0.51
C ASP A 61 -38.85 7.95 -1.28
N THR A 62 -38.27 9.00 -0.68
CA THR A 62 -38.08 10.29 -1.36
C THR A 62 -37.06 10.17 -2.50
N GLU A 63 -37.29 10.92 -3.57
CA GLU A 63 -36.37 10.93 -4.73
C GLU A 63 -34.96 11.41 -4.34
N GLU A 64 -34.88 12.38 -3.41
CA GLU A 64 -33.61 12.84 -2.83
C GLU A 64 -32.82 11.70 -2.17
N TYR A 65 -33.49 10.80 -1.44
CA TYR A 65 -32.83 9.63 -0.85
C TYR A 65 -32.29 8.70 -1.92
N LYS A 66 -33.07 8.39 -2.96
CA LYS A 66 -32.65 7.50 -4.06
C LYS A 66 -31.42 8.02 -4.79
N GLU A 67 -31.42 9.30 -5.17
CA GLU A 67 -30.27 9.93 -5.83
C GLU A 67 -29.01 9.89 -4.95
N ARG A 68 -29.15 10.19 -3.65
CA ARG A 68 -28.02 10.13 -2.70
C ARG A 68 -27.48 8.70 -2.56
N ARG A 69 -28.35 7.69 -2.51
CA ARG A 69 -27.93 6.28 -2.46
C ARG A 69 -27.28 5.85 -3.76
N GLN A 70 -27.80 6.26 -4.92
CA GLN A 70 -27.20 5.98 -6.21
C GLN A 70 -25.78 6.58 -6.30
N ARG A 71 -25.61 7.85 -5.90
CA ARG A 71 -24.29 8.49 -5.83
C ARG A 71 -23.34 7.77 -4.88
N ASN A 72 -23.81 7.38 -3.70
CA ASN A 72 -22.99 6.64 -2.74
C ASN A 72 -22.58 5.26 -3.28
N ASN A 73 -23.49 4.53 -3.93
CA ASN A 73 -23.18 3.24 -4.54
C ASN A 73 -22.10 3.37 -5.63
N ILE A 74 -22.15 4.42 -6.45
CA ILE A 74 -21.10 4.73 -7.43
C ILE A 74 -19.77 5.02 -6.71
N ALA A 75 -19.79 5.84 -5.66
CA ALA A 75 -18.60 6.17 -4.89
C ALA A 75 -17.97 4.94 -4.23
N VAL A 76 -18.79 4.03 -3.69
CA VAL A 76 -18.32 2.77 -3.08
C VAL A 76 -17.66 1.89 -4.12
N ARG A 77 -18.27 1.68 -5.29
CA ARG A 77 -17.66 0.91 -6.40
C ARG A 77 -16.31 1.51 -6.79
N LYS A 78 -16.28 2.83 -7.05
CA LYS A 78 -15.05 3.55 -7.39
C LYS A 78 -13.97 3.40 -6.31
N SER A 79 -14.34 3.49 -5.02
CA SER A 79 -13.40 3.33 -3.91
C SER A 79 -12.83 1.92 -3.85
N ARG A 80 -13.68 0.90 -4.03
CA ARG A 80 -13.28 -0.51 -4.08
C ARG A 80 -12.33 -0.79 -5.25
N ASP A 81 -12.66 -0.31 -6.45
CA ASP A 81 -11.80 -0.49 -7.63
C ASP A 81 -10.45 0.19 -7.45
N LYS A 82 -10.44 1.41 -6.87
CA LYS A 82 -9.20 2.11 -6.54
C LYS A 82 -8.36 1.34 -5.52
N ALA A 83 -8.99 0.74 -4.50
CA ALA A 83 -8.28 -0.08 -3.51
C ALA A 83 -7.72 -1.36 -4.15
N LYS A 84 -8.51 -2.04 -4.99
CA LYS A 84 -8.06 -3.21 -5.76
C LYS A 84 -6.87 -2.87 -6.65
N LYS A 85 -6.92 -1.74 -7.37
CA LYS A 85 -5.81 -1.27 -8.21
C LYS A 85 -4.55 -1.01 -7.38
N ARG A 86 -4.65 -0.27 -6.27
CA ARG A 86 -3.51 -0.03 -5.37
C ARG A 86 -2.89 -1.34 -4.86
N ASN A 87 -3.72 -2.32 -4.53
CA ASN A 87 -3.24 -3.63 -4.09
C ASN A 87 -2.44 -4.36 -5.18
N MET A 88 -2.95 -4.36 -6.41
CA MET A 88 -2.24 -4.94 -7.55
C MET A 88 -0.93 -4.20 -7.82
N GLU A 89 -0.96 -2.86 -7.88
CA GLU A 89 0.23 -2.02 -8.07
C GLU A 89 1.29 -2.31 -6.99
N THR A 90 0.87 -2.49 -5.73
CA THR A 90 1.77 -2.86 -4.62
C THR A 90 2.41 -4.23 -4.84
N GLN A 91 1.62 -5.24 -5.24
CA GLN A 91 2.14 -6.58 -5.55
C GLN A 91 3.16 -6.54 -6.69
N TYR A 92 2.85 -5.81 -7.77
CA TYR A 92 3.81 -5.61 -8.87
C TYR A 92 5.09 -4.92 -8.40
N LYS A 93 4.98 -3.90 -7.53
CA LYS A 93 6.17 -3.20 -7.03
C LYS A 93 7.06 -4.09 -6.18
N VAL A 94 6.48 -5.01 -5.40
CA VAL A 94 7.25 -5.99 -4.62
C VAL A 94 8.06 -6.90 -5.55
N LEU A 95 7.46 -7.38 -6.64
CA LEU A 95 8.16 -8.23 -7.62
C LEU A 95 9.31 -7.46 -8.29
N GLU A 96 9.05 -6.24 -8.74
CA GLU A 96 10.06 -5.35 -9.35
C GLU A 96 11.25 -5.11 -8.40
N LEU A 97 10.96 -4.74 -7.14
CA LEU A 97 11.99 -4.51 -6.13
C LEU A 97 12.75 -5.78 -5.78
N SER A 98 12.10 -6.94 -5.79
CA SER A 98 12.76 -8.22 -5.51
C SER A 98 13.76 -8.58 -6.60
N ALA A 99 13.38 -8.43 -7.88
CA ALA A 99 14.26 -8.65 -9.01
C ALA A 99 15.45 -7.68 -9.02
N GLU A 100 15.19 -6.40 -8.72
CA GLU A 100 16.23 -5.39 -8.63
C GLU A 100 17.19 -5.65 -7.46
N ASN A 101 16.67 -6.11 -6.32
CA ASN A 101 17.50 -6.49 -5.17
C ASN A 101 18.43 -7.66 -5.52
N GLU A 102 17.92 -8.71 -6.17
CA GLU A 102 18.75 -9.83 -6.63
C GLU A 102 19.85 -9.36 -7.59
N ARG A 103 19.51 -8.47 -8.54
CA ARG A 103 20.47 -7.88 -9.48
C ARG A 103 21.57 -7.11 -8.74
N LEU A 104 21.21 -6.30 -7.74
CA LEU A 104 22.14 -5.55 -6.93
C LEU A 104 23.03 -6.46 -6.07
N GLN A 105 22.46 -7.50 -5.47
CA GLN A 105 23.21 -8.51 -4.70
C GLN A 105 24.28 -9.17 -5.56
N LYS A 106 23.94 -9.60 -6.79
CA LYS A 106 24.91 -10.16 -7.74
C LYS A 106 26.03 -9.17 -8.08
N ARG A 107 25.69 -7.89 -8.24
CA ARG A 107 26.70 -6.85 -8.52
C ARG A 107 27.64 -6.64 -7.33
N VAL A 108 27.11 -6.60 -6.12
CA VAL A 108 27.89 -6.50 -4.89
C VAL A 108 28.81 -7.71 -4.74
N GLU A 109 28.30 -8.92 -4.95
CA GLU A 109 29.08 -10.15 -4.85
C GLU A 109 30.21 -10.18 -5.87
N HIS A 110 29.95 -9.80 -7.12
CA HIS A 110 30.96 -9.73 -8.17
C HIS A 110 32.08 -8.74 -7.82
N LEU A 111 31.74 -7.51 -7.42
CA LEU A 111 32.72 -6.50 -7.00
C LEU A 111 33.51 -6.95 -5.77
N SER A 112 32.85 -7.64 -4.83
CA SER A 112 33.49 -8.19 -3.63
C SER A 112 34.54 -9.25 -4.00
N ARG A 113 34.24 -10.11 -4.99
CA ARG A 113 35.19 -11.10 -5.53
C ARG A 113 36.37 -10.42 -6.25
N GLU A 114 36.13 -9.38 -7.03
CA GLU A 114 37.20 -8.61 -7.69
C GLU A 114 38.14 -7.99 -6.65
N LEU A 115 37.59 -7.33 -5.62
CA LEU A 115 38.38 -6.75 -4.54
C LEU A 115 39.17 -7.80 -3.76
N ALA A 116 38.57 -8.95 -3.46
CA ALA A 116 39.26 -10.04 -2.77
C ALA A 116 40.44 -10.57 -3.61
N THR A 117 40.25 -10.71 -4.92
CA THR A 117 41.30 -11.13 -5.85
C THR A 117 42.44 -10.12 -5.88
N LEU A 118 42.14 -8.83 -6.04
CA LEU A 118 43.15 -7.76 -6.04
C LEU A 118 43.92 -7.69 -4.72
N ARG A 119 43.23 -7.80 -3.57
CA ARG A 119 43.88 -7.87 -2.26
C ARG A 119 44.81 -9.06 -2.14
N SER A 120 44.37 -10.25 -2.58
CA SER A 120 45.19 -11.46 -2.59
C SER A 120 46.46 -11.29 -3.42
N LEU A 121 46.35 -10.70 -4.61
CA LEU A 121 47.49 -10.41 -5.49
C LEU A 121 48.48 -9.42 -4.86
N LEU A 122 47.99 -8.34 -4.24
CA LEU A 122 48.83 -7.34 -3.58
C LEU A 122 49.55 -7.93 -2.35
N SER A 123 48.84 -8.72 -1.54
CA SER A 123 49.44 -9.43 -0.39
C SER A 123 50.47 -10.46 -0.83
N ALA A 124 50.23 -11.18 -1.93
CA ALA A 124 51.18 -12.16 -2.47
C ALA A 124 52.43 -11.51 -3.08
N SER A 125 52.35 -10.26 -3.54
CA SER A 125 53.46 -9.52 -4.15
C SER A 125 54.30 -8.74 -3.14
N GLY A 126 54.14 -8.97 -1.83
CA GLY A 126 55.04 -8.47 -0.79
C GLY A 126 54.98 -6.97 -0.51
N HIS A 127 53.95 -6.27 -1.02
CA HIS A 127 53.69 -4.89 -0.67
C HIS A 127 52.91 -4.87 0.65
N CYS A 128 53.64 -4.87 1.76
CA CYS A 128 53.14 -4.56 3.10
C CYS A 128 53.07 -3.05 3.33
#